data_AF-A0A4U9RI24-F1
#
_entry.id   AF-A0A4U9RI24-F1
#
_cell.length_a   1.000
_cell.length_b   1.000
_cell.length_c   1.000
_cell.angle_alpha   90.00
_cell.angle_beta   90.00
_cell.angle_gamma   90.00
#
_symmetry.space_group_name_H-M   'P 1'
#
loop_
_entity.id
_entity.type
_entity.pdbx_description
1 polymer ?
#
loop_
_entity_poly.entity_id
_entity_poly.type
_entity_poly.pdbx_seq_one_letter_code
_entity_poly.pdbx_strand_id
1 'polypeptide(L)' 'MESAWLINFKNGYKVILSESTYKRYEKETPKEDVSSEHHWFSMDKCISKNPEIDVVD' A
#
# COMPACT_ATOMS: atom_id res chain seq x y z
N MET A 1 -11.57 -10.48 -6.42
CA MET A 1 -11.37 -9.14 -5.83
C MET A 1 -10.12 -9.24 -5.01
N GLU A 2 -9.03 -8.64 -5.50
CA GLU A 2 -7.78 -8.62 -4.76
C GLU A 2 -7.79 -7.45 -3.79
N SER A 3 -7.32 -7.72 -2.57
CA SER A 3 -7.13 -6.76 -1.50
C SER A 3 -5.91 -5.88 -1.80
N ALA A 4 -5.90 -4.66 -1.27
CA ALA A 4 -4.80 -3.72 -1.43
C ALA A 4 -4.46 -3.01 -0.14
N TRP A 5 -3.21 -2.60 0.00
CA TRP A 5 -2.73 -1.77 1.10
C TRP A 5 -2.18 -0.47 0.57
N LEU A 6 -2.75 0.65 1.00
CA LEU A 6 -2.15 1.97 0.82
C LEU A 6 -1.21 2.24 2.00
N ILE A 7 0.08 2.31 1.71
CA ILE A 7 1.13 2.63 2.68
C ILE A 7 1.50 4.10 2.52
N ASN A 8 1.45 4.85 3.62
CA ASN A 8 1.95 6.21 3.69
C ASN A 8 3.25 6.22 4.48
N PHE A 9 4.34 6.66 3.87
CA PHE A 9 5.64 6.80 4.52
C PHE A 9 5.81 8.18 5.14
N LYS A 10 6.66 8.28 6.17
CA LYS A 10 6.94 9.55 6.88
C LYS A 10 7.60 10.61 5.99
N ASN A 11 8.29 10.19 4.93
CA ASN A 11 8.90 11.09 3.95
C ASN A 11 7.89 11.68 2.94
N GLY A 12 6.60 11.36 3.07
CA GLY A 12 5.54 11.81 2.16
C GLY A 12 5.32 10.92 0.94
N TYR A 13 6.15 9.91 0.72
CA TYR A 13 5.93 8.90 -0.32
C TYR A 13 4.73 8.02 0.04
N LYS A 14 3.99 7.58 -0.98
CA LYS A 14 2.83 6.70 -0.83
C LYS A 14 2.90 5.62 -1.89
N VAL A 15 2.44 4.42 -1.54
CA VAL A 15 2.39 3.30 -2.47
C VAL A 15 1.17 2.42 -2.19
N ILE A 16 0.57 1.89 -3.24
CA ILE A 16 -0.46 0.85 -3.18
C ILE A 16 0.23 -0.49 -3.43
N LEU A 17 0.10 -1.40 -2.47
CA LEU A 17 0.62 -2.76 -2.55
C LEU A 17 -0.53 -3.74 -2.74
N SER A 18 -0.35 -4.75 -3.59
CA SER A 18 -1.27 -5.90 -3.58
C SER A 18 -1.08 -6.71 -2.30
N GLU A 19 -2.04 -7.57 -1.97
CA GLU A 19 -1.95 -8.41 -0.78
C GLU A 19 -0.67 -9.27 -0.76
N SER A 20 -0.24 -9.74 -1.94
CA SER A 20 0.94 -10.59 -2.07
C SER A 20 2.22 -9.79 -1.81
N THR A 21 2.31 -8.57 -2.35
CA THR A 21 3.41 -7.63 -2.15
C THR A 21 3.47 -7.15 -0.71
N TYR A 22 2.32 -6.83 -0.11
CA TYR A 22 2.22 -6.41 1.29
C TYR A 22 2.79 -7.46 2.25
N LYS A 23 2.51 -8.75 2.03
CA LYS A 23 3.06 -9.84 2.85
C LYS A 23 4.60 -9.96 2.78
N ARG A 24 5.20 -9.57 1.66
CA ARG A 24 6.68 -9.50 1.52
C ARG A 24 7.21 -8.24 2.19
N TYR A 25 6.58 -7.11 1.87
CA TYR A 25 6.86 -5.80 2.47
C TYR A 25 6.87 -5.85 4.01
N GLU A 26 5.86 -6.47 4.62
CA GLU A 26 5.74 -6.58 6.08
C GLU A 26 6.89 -7.37 6.73
N LYS A 27 7.49 -8.31 6.00
CA LYS A 27 8.63 -9.10 6.49
C LYS A 27 9.96 -8.39 6.30
N GLU A 28 10.07 -7.59 5.24
CA GLU A 28 11.35 -7.03 4.78
C GLU A 28 11.55 -5.58 5.19
N THR A 29 10.48 -4.85 5.52
CA THR A 29 10.54 -3.41 5.76
C THR A 29 10.42 -3.06 7.24
N PRO A 30 11.34 -2.26 7.80
CA PRO A 30 11.19 -1.70 9.14
C PRO A 30 9.95 -0.80 9.22
N LYS A 31 9.04 -1.05 10.16
CA LYS A 31 7.81 -0.24 10.35
C LYS A 31 8.09 1.19 10.82
N GLU A 32 9.34 1.51 11.13
CA GLU A 32 9.79 2.80 11.63
C GLU A 32 9.59 3.93 10.63
N ASP A 33 9.67 3.64 9.33
CA ASP A 33 9.52 4.62 8.25
C ASP A 33 8.06 4.81 7.80
N VAL A 34 7.15 3.99 8.32
CA VAL A 34 5.73 4.02 8.01
C VAL A 34 5.01 5.04 8.87
N SER A 35 4.23 5.89 8.23
CA SER A 35 3.34 6.84 8.90
C SER A 35 1.95 6.25 9.13
N SER A 36 1.38 5.58 8.13
CA SER A 36 0.10 4.87 8.27
C SER A 36 -0.10 3.82 7.18
N GLU A 37 -0.98 2.87 7.47
CA GLU A 37 -1.34 1.78 6.56
C GLU A 37 -2.87 1.71 6.47
N HIS A 38 -3.40 1.59 5.26
CA HIS A 38 -4.85 1.52 5.02
C HIS A 38 -5.18 0.30 4.16
N HIS A 39 -5.94 -0.63 4.73
CA HIS A 39 -6.43 -1.79 4.02
C HIS A 39 -7.67 -1.46 3.18
N TRP A 40 -7.67 -1.92 1.92
CA TRP A 40 -8.77 -1.82 0.98
C TRP A 40 -9.17 -3.22 0.50
N PHE A 41 -10.45 -3.55 0.62
CA PHE A 41 -11.00 -4.84 0.14
C PHE A 41 -11.02 -4.98 -1.39
N SER A 42 -10.65 -3.93 -2.13
CA SER A 42 -10.63 -3.93 -3.60
C SER A 42 -9.53 -3.02 -4.10
N MET A 43 -8.57 -3.60 -4.80
CA MET A 43 -7.48 -2.93 -5.49
C MET A 43 -7.99 -1.85 -6.45
N ASP A 44 -8.97 -2.18 -7.30
CA ASP A 44 -9.56 -1.24 -8.26
C ASP A 44 -10.16 0.00 -7.57
N LYS A 45 -10.83 -0.19 -6.43
CA LYS A 45 -11.37 0.92 -5.63
C LYS A 45 -10.25 1.74 -4.98
N CYS A 46 -9.17 1.10 -4.54
CA CYS A 46 -8.01 1.79 -3.99
C CYS A 46 -7.35 2.68 -5.06
N ILE A 47 -7.09 2.13 -6.26
CA ILE A 47 -6.47 2.84 -7.39
C ILE A 47 -7.36 3.99 -7.87
N SER A 48 -8.66 3.74 -8.08
CA SER A 48 -9.59 4.78 -8.56
C SER A 48 -9.77 5.94 -7.57
N LYS A 49 -9.60 5.70 -6.27
CA LYS A 49 -9.62 6.74 -5.22
C LYS A 49 -8.28 7.43 -5.03
N ASN A 50 -7.20 6.83 -5.52
CA ASN A 50 -5.83 7.32 -5.36
C ASN A 50 -5.05 7.21 -6.70
N PRO A 51 -5.49 7.90 -7.76
CA PRO A 51 -4.97 7.69 -9.11
C PRO A 51 -3.52 8.16 -9.29
N GLU A 52 -3.01 9.00 -8.39
CA GLU A 52 -1.65 9.55 -8.43
C GLU A 52 -0.64 8.73 -7.62
N ILE A 53 -1.07 7.62 -7.02
CA ILE A 53 -0.22 6.79 -6.16
C ILE A 53 0.30 5.59 -6.95
N ASP A 54 1.60 5.34 -6.83
CA ASP A 54 2.26 4.21 -7.48
C ASP A 54 1.69 2.88 -7.00
N VAL A 55 1.48 1.98 -7.96
CA VAL A 55 0.98 0.63 -7.72
C VAL A 55 2.13 -0.35 -7.89
N VAL A 56 2.35 -1.17 -6.86
CA VAL A 56 3.33 -2.26 -6.88
C VAL A 56 2.59 -3.56 -6.61
N ASP A 57 2.64 -4.45 -7.60
CA ASP A 57 2.08 -5.80 -7.56
C ASP A 57 3.22 -6.84 -7.60
#